data_AF-A0A507EMJ2-F1
#
_entry.id   AF-A0A507EMJ2-F1
#
_cell.length_a   1.000
_cell.length_b   1.000
_cell.length_c   1.000
_cell.angle_alpha   90.00
_cell.angle_beta   90.00
_cell.angle_gamma   90.00
#
_symmetry.space_group_name_H-M   'P 1'
#
loop_
_entity.id
_entity.type
_entity.pdbx_description
1 polymer ?
#
loop_
_entity_poly.entity_id
_entity_poly.type
_entity_poly.pdbx_seq_one_letter_code
_entity_poly.pdbx_strand_id
1 'polypeptide(L)'
;MSPFSIQEIQDSYPYSTQVVGHWTSTTAGGSLNHPSFQLNPRYKLTALKRTRIFITLEAPKEYAVNVKLIRDDVTLTTEMTSKVRYGHQVVGIKLEIETVVFIPAGIYTVVPSTFQPGQIGTFILTVQSTEQLSFS
;
A
#
# COMPACT_ATOMS: atom_id res chain seq x y z
N MET A 1 -15.64 41.11 -8.99
CA MET A 1 -15.16 39.75 -9.26
C MET A 1 -14.98 39.06 -7.93
N SER A 2 -15.69 37.98 -7.66
CA SER A 2 -15.48 37.19 -6.44
C SER A 2 -14.22 36.35 -6.65
N PRO A 3 -13.23 36.37 -5.73
CA PRO A 3 -12.08 35.50 -5.86
C PRO A 3 -12.53 34.06 -5.65
N PHE A 4 -12.19 33.19 -6.60
CA PHE A 4 -12.30 31.75 -6.41
C PHE A 4 -11.22 31.32 -5.42
N SER A 5 -11.61 30.61 -4.37
CA SER A 5 -10.66 30.02 -3.42
C SER A 5 -10.49 28.55 -3.77
N ILE A 6 -9.29 28.16 -4.19
CA ILE A 6 -8.90 26.75 -4.23
C ILE A 6 -8.64 26.35 -2.78
N GLN A 7 -9.60 25.66 -2.15
CA GLN A 7 -9.33 24.95 -0.91
C GLN A 7 -8.76 23.59 -1.30
N GLU A 8 -7.51 23.35 -0.93
CA GLU A 8 -6.94 22.01 -0.95
C GLU A 8 -7.84 21.14 -0.06
N ILE A 9 -8.42 20.08 -0.64
CA ILE A 9 -9.18 19.11 0.15
C ILE A 9 -8.15 18.43 1.03
N GLN A 10 -8.05 18.89 2.27
CA GLN A 10 -7.21 18.27 3.28
C GLN A 10 -7.89 16.94 3.61
N ASP A 11 -7.59 15.89 2.84
CA ASP A 11 -7.94 14.52 3.16
C ASP A 11 -7.22 14.18 4.46
N SER A 12 -7.78 14.58 5.59
CA SER A 12 -7.15 14.40 6.89
C SER A 12 -7.22 12.92 7.24
N TYR A 13 -6.09 12.23 7.12
CA TYR A 13 -5.88 10.92 7.70
C TYR A 13 -5.17 11.12 9.05
N PRO A 14 -5.90 11.28 10.17
CA PRO A 14 -5.32 11.58 11.48
C PRO A 14 -4.45 10.44 12.04
N TYR A 15 -4.60 9.23 11.51
CA TYR A 15 -3.80 8.07 11.89
C TYR A 15 -2.84 7.72 10.76
N SER A 16 -1.59 7.42 11.11
CA SER A 16 -0.55 6.97 10.19
C SER A 16 0.29 5.89 10.86
N THR A 17 0.55 4.80 10.15
CA THR A 17 1.47 3.75 10.55
C THR A 17 2.46 3.53 9.42
N GLN A 18 3.75 3.47 9.74
CA GLN A 18 4.81 3.25 8.77
C GLN A 18 5.68 2.08 9.20
N VAL A 19 6.06 1.22 8.25
CA VAL A 19 6.98 0.11 8.46
C VAL A 19 8.03 0.07 7.35
N VAL A 20 9.27 -0.16 7.76
CA VAL A 20 10.38 -0.44 6.84
C VAL A 20 10.48 -1.95 6.66
N GLY A 21 10.34 -2.42 5.42
CA GLY A 21 10.36 -3.84 5.07
C GLY A 21 11.41 -4.17 4.02
N HIS A 22 11.59 -5.47 3.77
CA HIS A 22 12.60 -5.97 2.84
C HIS A 22 12.05 -7.12 1.98
N TRP A 23 12.24 -7.02 0.67
CA TRP A 23 12.26 -8.20 -0.19
C TRP A 23 13.67 -8.81 -0.11
N THR A 24 13.75 -10.07 0.28
CA THR A 24 14.99 -10.83 0.48
C THR A 24 15.07 -11.97 -0.53
N SER A 25 16.16 -12.74 -0.53
CA SER A 25 16.28 -13.93 -1.38
C SER A 25 15.14 -14.94 -1.19
N THR A 26 14.51 -14.97 -0.02
CA THR A 26 13.38 -15.88 0.27
C THR A 26 12.02 -15.20 0.19
N THR A 27 11.96 -13.86 0.17
CA THR A 27 10.69 -13.10 0.19
C THR A 27 10.43 -12.27 -1.07
N ALA A 28 11.35 -12.24 -2.04
CA ALA A 28 11.15 -11.56 -3.33
C ALA A 28 10.27 -12.40 -4.28
N GLY A 29 8.98 -12.50 -3.96
CA GLY A 29 8.04 -13.42 -4.61
C GLY A 29 7.49 -12.95 -5.96
N GLY A 30 7.66 -11.68 -6.33
CA GLY A 30 7.08 -11.09 -7.54
C GLY A 30 5.57 -10.88 -7.44
N SER A 31 4.94 -10.49 -8.54
CA SER A 31 3.49 -10.21 -8.61
C SER A 31 2.63 -11.48 -8.62
N LEU A 32 1.29 -11.33 -8.59
CA LEU A 32 0.32 -12.45 -8.64
C LEU A 32 0.47 -13.34 -9.88
N ASN A 33 1.11 -12.83 -10.93
CA ASN A 33 1.42 -13.61 -12.13
C ASN A 33 2.50 -14.68 -11.88
N HIS A 34 3.10 -14.70 -10.69
CA HIS A 34 4.14 -15.65 -10.29
C HIS A 34 3.65 -16.55 -9.13
N PRO A 35 3.87 -17.88 -9.19
CA PRO A 35 3.51 -18.81 -8.12
C PRO A 35 4.17 -18.51 -6.76
N SER A 36 5.29 -17.80 -6.80
CA SER A 36 6.05 -17.34 -5.62
C SER A 36 5.42 -16.14 -4.92
N PHE A 37 4.31 -15.57 -5.41
CA PHE A 37 3.67 -14.39 -4.82
C PHE A 37 3.42 -14.52 -3.31
N GLN A 38 3.05 -15.73 -2.86
CA GLN A 38 2.79 -16.03 -1.46
C GLN A 38 4.00 -15.86 -0.53
N LEU A 39 5.21 -15.82 -1.08
CA LEU A 39 6.46 -15.61 -0.34
C LEU A 39 6.73 -14.14 0.00
N ASN A 40 6.02 -13.20 -0.63
CA ASN A 40 6.18 -11.77 -0.34
C ASN A 40 5.90 -11.46 1.14
N PRO A 41 6.50 -10.41 1.73
CA PRO A 41 6.16 -9.95 3.07
C PRO A 41 4.67 -9.69 3.23
N ARG A 42 4.12 -9.97 4.41
CA ARG A 42 2.68 -9.87 4.70
C ARG A 42 2.49 -9.18 6.05
N TYR A 43 1.61 -8.20 6.10
CA TYR A 43 1.29 -7.46 7.31
C TYR A 43 -0.21 -7.55 7.59
N LYS A 44 -0.57 -7.76 8.85
CA LYS A 44 -1.96 -7.82 9.27
C LYS A 44 -2.45 -6.42 9.61
N LEU A 45 -3.60 -6.06 9.04
CA LEU A 45 -4.31 -4.81 9.28
C LEU A 45 -5.72 -5.14 9.78
N THR A 46 -6.10 -4.65 10.96
CA THR A 46 -7.43 -4.87 11.52
C THR A 46 -8.19 -3.55 11.63
N ALA A 47 -9.38 -3.50 11.03
CA ALA A 47 -10.31 -2.39 11.11
C ALA A 47 -11.55 -2.79 11.92
N LEU A 48 -11.86 -2.05 12.99
CA LEU A 48 -13.01 -2.33 13.85
C LEU A 48 -14.33 -1.73 13.31
N LYS A 49 -14.23 -0.78 12.38
CA LYS A 49 -15.36 -0.11 11.72
C LYS A 49 -14.99 0.18 10.26
N ARG A 50 -15.96 0.65 9.48
CA ARG A 50 -15.71 1.11 8.11
C ARG A 50 -14.72 2.28 8.16
N THR A 51 -13.61 2.16 7.44
CA THR A 51 -12.50 3.12 7.51
C THR A 51 -12.05 3.49 6.11
N ARG A 52 -11.78 4.78 5.87
CA ARG A 52 -11.08 5.22 4.65
C ARG A 52 -9.59 5.08 4.90
N ILE A 53 -8.91 4.35 4.04
CA ILE A 53 -7.46 4.16 4.09
C ILE A 53 -6.79 4.76 2.86
N PHE A 54 -5.52 5.08 3.03
CA PHE A 54 -4.59 5.46 1.99
C PHE A 54 -3.26 4.74 2.26
N ILE A 55 -2.84 3.91 1.31
CA ILE A 55 -1.59 3.13 1.43
C ILE A 55 -0.55 3.75 0.50
N THR A 56 0.70 3.82 0.93
CA THR A 56 1.84 4.21 0.08
C THR A 56 2.94 3.17 0.22
N LEU A 57 3.56 2.79 -0.89
CA LEU A 57 4.72 1.90 -0.92
C LEU A 57 5.87 2.60 -1.64
N GLU A 58 6.94 2.90 -0.92
CA GLU A 58 8.14 3.51 -1.46
C GLU A 58 9.22 2.44 -1.63
N ALA A 59 9.87 2.41 -2.79
CA ALA A 59 10.81 1.36 -3.18
C ALA A 59 11.88 1.91 -4.15
N PRO A 60 12.95 1.16 -4.44
CA PRO A 60 13.94 1.55 -5.44
C PRO A 60 13.29 1.82 -6.81
N LYS A 61 13.81 2.82 -7.51
CA LYS A 61 13.21 3.33 -8.76
C LYS A 61 13.14 2.32 -9.89
N GLU A 62 14.06 1.37 -9.88
CA GLU A 62 14.18 0.28 -10.83
C GLU A 62 13.09 -0.79 -10.67
N TYR A 63 12.36 -0.79 -9.54
CA TYR A 63 11.34 -1.79 -9.27
C TYR A 63 9.95 -1.25 -9.59
N ALA A 64 9.28 -1.91 -10.53
CA ALA A 64 7.84 -1.84 -10.59
C ALA A 64 7.28 -2.55 -9.36
N VAL A 65 6.51 -1.84 -8.53
CA VAL A 65 5.97 -2.37 -7.28
C VAL A 65 4.44 -2.32 -7.27
N ASN A 66 3.85 -3.12 -6.40
CA ASN A 66 2.41 -3.16 -6.14
C ASN A 66 2.14 -3.47 -4.67
N VAL A 67 0.98 -3.06 -4.16
CA VAL A 67 0.47 -3.49 -2.86
C VAL A 67 -0.86 -4.20 -3.07
N LYS A 68 -1.00 -5.41 -2.54
CA LYS A 68 -2.29 -6.09 -2.49
C LYS A 68 -2.88 -6.02 -1.09
N LEU A 69 -4.17 -5.72 -1.00
CA LEU A 69 -4.97 -5.86 0.21
C LEU A 69 -5.89 -7.08 0.04
N ILE A 70 -5.77 -8.05 0.94
CA ILE A 70 -6.56 -9.28 0.93
C ILE A 70 -7.40 -9.28 2.20
N ARG A 71 -8.69 -9.59 2.12
CA ARG A 71 -9.56 -9.69 3.30
C ARG A 71 -9.64 -11.16 3.74
N ASP A 72 -9.48 -11.45 5.03
CA ASP A 72 -9.30 -12.83 5.51
C ASP A 72 -10.60 -13.66 5.53
N ASP A 73 -11.76 -13.03 5.66
CA ASP A 73 -13.09 -13.68 5.80
C ASP A 73 -13.81 -13.89 4.47
N VAL A 74 -13.31 -13.34 3.36
CA VAL A 74 -13.87 -13.56 2.03
C VAL A 74 -12.74 -13.86 1.07
N THR A 75 -12.86 -14.94 0.29
CA THR A 75 -12.07 -15.21 -0.93
C THR A 75 -12.29 -14.17 -2.03
N LEU A 76 -12.69 -12.95 -1.68
CA LEU A 76 -12.60 -11.78 -2.53
C LEU A 76 -11.15 -11.27 -2.44
N THR A 77 -10.30 -11.75 -3.34
CA THR A 77 -9.19 -10.92 -3.78
C THR A 77 -9.80 -9.73 -4.51
N THR A 78 -10.13 -8.65 -3.80
CA THR A 78 -10.37 -7.38 -4.49
C THR A 78 -9.04 -7.01 -5.13
N GLU A 79 -8.94 -7.21 -6.44
CA GLU A 79 -7.88 -6.60 -7.23
C GLU A 79 -8.13 -5.11 -7.23
N MET A 80 -7.55 -4.43 -6.25
CA MET A 80 -7.56 -2.99 -6.18
C MET A 80 -6.44 -2.52 -7.10
N THR A 81 -6.76 -2.38 -8.37
CA THR A 81 -5.86 -1.76 -9.35
C THR A 81 -5.80 -0.27 -9.02
N SER A 82 -4.80 0.07 -8.24
CA SER A 82 -4.47 1.41 -7.80
C SER A 82 -4.02 2.32 -8.95
N LYS A 83 -4.30 3.62 -8.85
CA LYS A 83 -3.65 4.62 -9.71
C LYS A 83 -2.24 4.87 -9.21
N VAL A 84 -1.25 4.56 -10.03
CA VAL A 84 0.16 4.90 -9.77
C VAL A 84 0.37 6.38 -10.07
N ARG A 85 0.81 7.17 -9.10
CA ARG A 85 1.34 8.53 -9.31
C ARG A 85 2.86 8.51 -9.22
N TYR A 86 3.51 9.20 -10.16
CA TYR A 86 4.95 9.41 -10.16
C TYR A 86 5.22 10.79 -9.54
N GLY A 87 5.79 10.82 -8.33
CA GLY A 87 6.24 12.05 -7.68
C GLY A 87 7.70 12.35 -8.04
N HIS A 88 8.01 13.61 -8.36
CA HIS A 88 9.37 14.09 -8.62
C HIS A 88 9.85 14.92 -7.41
N GLN A 89 10.75 14.38 -6.56
CA GLN A 89 11.97 15.10 -6.12
C GLN A 89 12.84 14.34 -5.08
N VAL A 90 14.14 14.35 -5.41
CA VAL A 90 15.38 14.09 -4.65
C VAL A 90 15.67 12.64 -4.19
N VAL A 91 16.48 11.96 -5.02
CA VAL A 91 17.13 10.65 -4.80
C VAL A 91 16.18 9.50 -4.41
N GLY A 92 15.32 9.15 -5.36
CA GLY A 92 14.42 8.01 -5.27
C GLY A 92 13.22 8.32 -6.14
N ILE A 93 12.90 7.46 -7.11
CA ILE A 93 11.62 7.60 -7.80
C ILE A 93 10.58 7.11 -6.80
N LYS A 94 9.78 8.04 -6.28
CA LYS A 94 8.67 7.74 -5.39
C LYS A 94 7.52 7.19 -6.23
N LEU A 95 7.31 5.88 -6.17
CA LEU A 95 6.16 5.25 -6.83
C LEU A 95 4.98 5.27 -5.86
N GLU A 96 4.18 6.33 -5.88
CA GLU A 96 3.03 6.43 -5.00
C GLU A 96 1.88 5.63 -5.59
N ILE A 97 1.52 4.56 -4.91
CA ILE A 97 0.34 3.79 -5.24
C ILE A 97 -0.85 4.36 -4.47
N GLU A 98 -1.59 5.30 -5.05
CA GLU A 98 -2.73 5.90 -4.38
C GLU A 98 -3.94 4.96 -4.45
N THR A 99 -4.29 4.38 -3.31
CA THR A 99 -5.53 3.61 -3.15
C THR A 99 -6.36 4.22 -2.04
N VAL A 100 -7.17 5.22 -2.39
CA VAL A 100 -8.20 5.73 -1.49
C VAL A 100 -9.38 4.77 -1.52
N VAL A 101 -9.54 3.95 -0.49
CA VAL A 101 -10.68 3.03 -0.40
C VAL A 101 -11.29 3.01 0.99
N PHE A 102 -12.62 2.90 1.01
CA PHE A 102 -13.36 2.54 2.21
C PHE A 102 -13.36 1.03 2.39
N ILE A 103 -12.65 0.56 3.41
CA ILE A 103 -12.68 -0.85 3.81
C ILE A 103 -13.76 -1.04 4.88
N PRO A 104 -14.58 -2.10 4.82
CA PRO A 104 -15.43 -2.50 5.95
C PRO A 104 -14.63 -2.85 7.21
N ALA A 105 -15.34 -3.06 8.32
CA ALA A 105 -14.73 -3.73 9.47
C ALA A 105 -14.28 -5.15 9.06
N GLY A 106 -13.09 -5.54 9.48
CA GLY A 106 -12.52 -6.83 9.11
C GLY A 106 -11.02 -6.92 9.37
N ILE A 107 -10.49 -8.10 9.07
CA ILE A 107 -9.06 -8.39 9.10
C ILE A 107 -8.58 -8.49 7.66
N TYR A 108 -7.46 -7.81 7.40
CA TYR A 108 -6.85 -7.73 6.09
C TYR A 108 -5.37 -8.10 6.18
N THR A 109 -4.87 -8.68 5.09
CA THR A 109 -3.45 -8.88 4.84
C THR A 109 -2.99 -7.89 3.76
N VAL A 110 -2.01 -7.05 4.10
CA VAL A 110 -1.30 -6.15 3.18
C VAL A 110 -0.05 -6.86 2.66
N VAL A 111 0.10 -6.95 1.34
CA VAL A 111 1.21 -7.65 0.67
C VAL A 111 1.92 -6.69 -0.29
N PRO A 112 3.04 -6.07 0.11
CA PRO A 112 3.91 -5.36 -0.82
C PRO A 112 4.71 -6.36 -1.68
N SER A 113 4.73 -6.12 -2.99
CA SER A 113 5.39 -7.00 -3.96
C SER A 113 6.06 -6.19 -5.07
N THR A 114 7.15 -6.70 -5.60
CA THR A 114 7.70 -6.27 -6.89
C THR A 114 6.96 -6.94 -8.05
N PHE A 115 7.13 -6.45 -9.28
CA PHE A 115 6.53 -7.08 -10.46
C PHE A 115 7.18 -8.43 -10.76
N GLN A 116 8.52 -8.46 -10.81
CA GLN A 116 9.32 -9.66 -11.07
C GLN A 116 9.83 -10.29 -9.77
N PRO A 117 9.90 -11.63 -9.67
CA PRO A 117 10.52 -12.30 -8.54
C PRO A 117 12.04 -12.07 -8.49
N GLY A 118 12.64 -12.28 -7.32
CA GLY A 118 14.09 -12.16 -7.10
C GLY A 118 14.62 -10.71 -6.98
N GLN A 119 13.74 -9.70 -7.06
CA GLN A 119 14.12 -8.31 -6.82
C GLN A 119 14.26 -8.02 -5.32
N ILE A 120 15.49 -8.00 -4.83
CA ILE A 120 15.84 -7.82 -3.41
C ILE A 120 16.07 -6.34 -3.12
N GLY A 121 15.41 -5.83 -2.09
CA GLY A 121 15.59 -4.43 -1.69
C GLY A 121 14.73 -4.03 -0.50
N THR A 122 15.02 -2.84 0.02
CA THR A 122 14.25 -2.23 1.11
C THR A 122 13.06 -1.46 0.53
N PHE A 123 11.96 -1.43 1.28
CA PHE A 123 10.79 -0.61 0.98
C PHE A 123 10.25 0.05 2.25
N ILE A 124 9.45 1.10 2.07
CA ILE A 124 8.69 1.74 3.15
C ILE A 124 7.21 1.61 2.83
N LEU A 125 6.45 0.96 3.71
CA LEU A 125 5.01 0.83 3.61
C LEU A 125 4.36 1.78 4.63
N THR A 126 3.53 2.70 4.15
CA THR A 126 2.77 3.63 4.98
C THR A 126 1.28 3.37 4.81
N VAL A 127 0.55 3.26 5.91
CA VAL A 127 -0.92 3.16 5.94
C VAL A 127 -1.46 4.35 6.73
N GLN A 128 -2.17 5.22 6.04
CA GLN A 128 -2.89 6.35 6.60
C GLN A 128 -4.38 6.02 6.65
N SER A 129 -5.07 6.45 7.71
CA SER A 129 -6.47 6.10 7.92
C SER A 129 -7.28 7.16 8.65
N THR A 130 -8.59 7.16 8.44
CA THR A 130 -9.54 8.02 9.17
C THR A 130 -9.87 7.52 10.56
N GLU A 131 -9.52 6.27 10.86
CA GLU A 131 -9.76 5.61 12.14
C GLU A 131 -8.51 4.86 12.58
N GLN A 132 -8.35 4.63 13.89
CA GLN A 132 -7.24 3.86 14.41
C GLN A 132 -7.34 2.40 13.93
N LEU A 133 -6.26 1.90 13.34
CA LEU A 133 -6.12 0.52 12.87
C LEU A 133 -5.09 -0.20 13.72
N SER A 134 -5.28 -1.51 13.92
CA SER A 134 -4.22 -2.37 14.46
C SER A 134 -3.36 -2.87 13.31
N PHE A 135 -2.05 -2.67 13.40
CA PHE A 135 -1.06 -3.09 12.40
C PHE A 135 -0.02 -4.01 13.08
N SER A 136 0.24 -5.18 12.51
CA SER A 136 1.22 -6.15 13.04
C SER A 136 1.86 -6.99 11.93
#